data_AF-A0AAU7TLP6-F1
#
_entry.id   AF-A0AAU7TLP6-F1
#
_cell.length_a   1.000
_cell.length_b   1.000
_cell.length_c   1.000
_cell.angle_alpha   90.00
_cell.angle_beta   90.00
_cell.angle_gamma   90.00
#
_symmetry.space_group_name_H-M   'P 1'
#
loop_
_entity.id
_entity.type
_entity.pdbx_description
1 polymer ?
#
loop_
_entity_poly.entity_id
_entity_poly.type
_entity_poly.pdbx_seq_one_letter_code
_entity_poly.pdbx_strand_id
1 'polypeptide(L)'
;MRKKSLILAAACAALVAGSLSSPAVATSQAPSEAPAAFTHPGVGSSRAQLDFVRAKVQAGAQPWTNAFNQAKNSTYASLTRTPKPRAVVECGSYSNPNYGCTDERQDAIAAYTDALLWYITRDDRYAQKSIELMDAWSATIRDHTNSNAPLQTAWAASSWPKAAEIIKHAYGNWPNSGRFATMLRNVYVPEIINGSNSNGNWELSIIEALQGIGVFLEDRAIYDKAIALYRLRVPAYVYLESDGALPKTVPSQNLNTREKIVSYWQGQGTFVTGLTQETCRDFTHTGYGISSISHVLETARIQGIDMYPEFGERLRQALGFQAKWERNLEPVPSWLCKGTLHRGLGPITEVGYNALHTRLGYAMTNTQALTESRRPAGTNNLFVAWETLTHAENPS
;
A
#
# COMPACT_ATOMS: atom_id res chain seq x y z
N MET A 1 52.02 -23.87 81.71
CA MET A 1 52.09 -22.39 81.83
C MET A 1 52.16 -21.76 80.44
N ARG A 2 51.26 -20.79 80.18
CA ARG A 2 51.43 -19.55 79.37
C ARG A 2 52.30 -19.49 78.10
N LYS A 3 51.66 -18.88 77.08
CA LYS A 3 52.15 -17.92 76.04
C LYS A 3 52.83 -18.53 74.80
N LYS A 4 52.17 -18.44 73.62
CA LYS A 4 52.19 -17.33 72.61
C LYS A 4 53.55 -17.20 71.89
N SER A 5 53.60 -17.46 70.58
CA SER A 5 53.76 -16.42 69.53
C SER A 5 54.29 -16.91 68.16
N LEU A 6 53.66 -16.33 67.11
CA LEU A 6 54.24 -15.85 65.82
C LEU A 6 54.67 -16.82 64.70
N ILE A 7 53.71 -17.04 63.77
CA ILE A 7 53.71 -16.76 62.31
C ILE A 7 55.02 -16.91 61.52
N LEU A 8 55.01 -17.76 60.49
CA LEU A 8 55.52 -17.42 59.14
C LEU A 8 54.74 -18.17 58.05
N ALA A 9 54.54 -17.49 56.92
CA ALA A 9 53.58 -17.77 55.86
C ALA A 9 54.01 -18.89 54.89
N ALA A 10 53.03 -19.58 54.31
CA ALA A 10 53.16 -20.29 53.05
C ALA A 10 51.99 -19.90 52.14
N ALA A 11 52.30 -19.23 51.02
CA ALA A 11 51.35 -18.81 50.01
C ALA A 11 50.99 -19.99 49.11
N CYS A 12 49.70 -20.35 49.06
CA CYS A 12 49.12 -21.18 48.00
C CYS A 12 48.31 -20.27 47.08
N ALA A 13 48.79 -20.08 45.85
CA ALA A 13 48.03 -19.42 44.80
C ALA A 13 46.96 -20.39 44.28
N ALA A 14 45.69 -20.11 44.58
CA ALA A 14 44.55 -20.72 43.92
C ALA A 14 44.06 -19.80 42.79
N LEU A 15 44.22 -20.25 41.55
CA LEU A 15 43.57 -19.63 40.39
C LEU A 15 42.06 -19.89 40.48
N VAL A 16 41.29 -18.84 40.82
CA VAL A 16 39.84 -18.83 40.63
C VAL A 16 39.57 -18.21 39.27
N ALA A 17 39.17 -19.03 38.30
CA ALA A 17 38.64 -18.56 37.03
C ALA A 17 37.26 -17.92 37.29
N GLY A 18 37.22 -16.59 37.36
CA GLY A 18 35.97 -15.84 37.39
C GLY A 18 35.31 -15.89 36.02
N SER A 19 34.15 -16.55 35.93
CA SER A 19 33.25 -16.44 34.79
C SER A 19 32.65 -15.04 34.78
N LEU A 20 33.17 -14.17 33.90
CA LEU A 20 32.56 -12.89 33.57
C LEU A 20 31.27 -13.17 32.77
N SER A 21 30.13 -13.16 33.44
CA SER A 21 28.83 -13.05 32.79
C SER A 21 28.70 -11.65 32.20
N SER A 22 28.97 -11.53 30.91
CA SER A 22 28.67 -10.31 30.15
C SER A 22 27.16 -10.01 30.24
N PRO A 23 26.74 -8.78 30.55
CA PRO A 23 25.34 -8.42 30.50
C PRO A 23 24.89 -8.50 29.04
N ALA A 24 23.92 -9.36 28.75
CA ALA A 24 23.25 -9.38 27.47
C ALA A 24 22.65 -7.99 27.24
N VAL A 25 23.15 -7.26 26.25
CA VAL A 25 22.52 -6.04 25.77
C VAL A 25 21.18 -6.46 25.19
N ALA A 26 20.11 -6.29 25.96
CA ALA A 26 18.76 -6.37 25.45
C ALA A 26 18.61 -5.25 24.43
N THR A 27 18.70 -5.59 23.15
CA THR A 27 18.30 -4.68 22.08
C THR A 27 16.82 -4.37 22.31
N SER A 28 16.49 -3.14 22.70
CA SER A 28 15.11 -2.68 22.74
C SER A 28 14.58 -2.71 21.29
N GLN A 29 13.92 -3.79 20.92
CA GLN A 29 13.16 -3.86 19.68
C GLN A 29 12.11 -2.74 19.76
N ALA A 30 12.00 -1.94 18.69
CA ALA A 30 10.91 -0.98 18.60
C ALA A 30 9.57 -1.70 18.84
N PRO A 31 8.61 -1.08 19.53
CA PRO A 31 7.30 -1.69 19.73
C PRO A 31 6.70 -2.12 18.38
N SER A 32 6.15 -3.33 18.34
CA SER A 32 5.50 -3.86 17.14
C SER A 32 4.28 -3.02 16.80
N GLU A 33 4.14 -2.69 15.53
CA GLU A 33 3.05 -1.91 14.94
C GLU A 33 1.90 -2.82 14.48
N ALA A 34 2.20 -4.10 14.22
CA ALA A 34 1.24 -5.11 13.81
C ALA A 34 0.28 -5.46 14.94
N PRO A 35 -1.00 -5.73 14.62
CA PRO A 35 -1.98 -6.12 15.63
C PRO A 35 -1.58 -7.46 16.27
N ALA A 36 -2.15 -7.77 17.43
CA ALA A 36 -1.93 -9.05 18.10
C ALA A 36 -2.53 -10.23 17.30
N ALA A 37 -3.61 -9.97 16.57
CA ALA A 37 -4.25 -10.89 15.62
C ALA A 37 -4.73 -10.09 14.41
N PHE A 38 -4.58 -10.66 13.21
CA PHE A 38 -5.04 -10.00 11.98
C PHE A 38 -6.54 -10.20 11.76
N THR A 39 -7.20 -9.15 11.27
CA THR A 39 -8.62 -9.16 10.88
C THR A 39 -8.76 -9.60 9.43
N HIS A 40 -9.70 -10.51 9.14
CA HIS A 40 -9.90 -11.08 7.81
C HIS A 40 -11.38 -11.17 7.37
N PRO A 41 -11.70 -10.95 6.08
CA PRO A 41 -10.89 -10.25 5.09
C PRO A 41 -10.52 -8.86 5.60
N GLY A 42 -9.28 -8.41 5.37
CA GLY A 42 -8.83 -7.13 5.95
C GLY A 42 -7.73 -6.39 5.20
N VAL A 43 -7.52 -6.69 3.92
CA VAL A 43 -6.67 -5.88 3.03
C VAL A 43 -7.57 -5.04 2.12
N GLY A 44 -7.56 -3.72 2.32
CA GLY A 44 -8.34 -2.75 1.56
C GLY A 44 -9.86 -2.79 1.76
N SER A 45 -10.45 -3.91 2.19
CA SER A 45 -11.88 -3.99 2.54
C SER A 45 -12.12 -5.04 3.61
N SER A 46 -12.88 -4.66 4.63
CA SER A 46 -13.37 -5.56 5.68
C SER A 46 -14.62 -6.31 5.26
N ARG A 47 -14.98 -7.36 6.01
CA ARG A 47 -16.26 -8.05 5.85
C ARG A 47 -17.47 -7.11 5.92
N ALA A 48 -17.50 -6.21 6.91
CA ALA A 48 -18.60 -5.26 7.09
C ALA A 48 -18.75 -4.32 5.88
N GLN A 49 -17.63 -3.85 5.33
CA GLN A 49 -17.63 -3.04 4.11
C GLN A 49 -18.18 -3.82 2.91
N LEU A 50 -17.78 -5.07 2.73
CA LEU A 50 -18.26 -5.92 1.64
C LEU A 50 -19.76 -6.23 1.78
N ASP A 51 -20.25 -6.47 3.00
CA ASP A 51 -21.67 -6.68 3.28
C ASP A 51 -22.51 -5.42 3.00
N PHE A 52 -22.01 -4.24 3.38
CA PHE A 52 -22.62 -2.96 3.04
C PHE A 52 -22.78 -2.78 1.53
N VAL A 53 -21.70 -3.00 0.76
CA VAL A 53 -21.72 -2.87 -0.69
C VAL A 53 -22.69 -3.85 -1.33
N ARG A 54 -22.68 -5.12 -0.88
CA ARG A 54 -23.63 -6.13 -1.35
C ARG A 54 -25.07 -5.69 -1.14
N ALA A 55 -25.41 -5.19 0.04
CA ALA A 55 -26.75 -4.70 0.35
C ALA A 55 -27.15 -3.53 -0.56
N LYS A 56 -26.23 -2.57 -0.81
CA LYS A 56 -26.47 -1.44 -1.71
C LYS A 56 -26.73 -1.87 -3.15
N VAL A 57 -25.95 -2.82 -3.67
CA VAL A 57 -26.14 -3.37 -5.02
C VAL A 57 -27.47 -4.13 -5.12
N GLN A 58 -27.81 -4.95 -4.13
CA GLN A 58 -29.09 -5.68 -4.11
C GLN A 58 -30.31 -4.75 -4.06
N ALA A 59 -30.17 -3.60 -3.40
CA ALA A 59 -31.19 -2.57 -3.32
C ALA A 59 -31.26 -1.67 -4.58
N GLY A 60 -30.40 -1.86 -5.58
CA GLY A 60 -30.33 -0.98 -6.75
C GLY A 60 -29.86 0.45 -6.44
N ALA A 61 -29.17 0.64 -5.30
CA ALA A 61 -28.74 1.96 -4.85
C ALA A 61 -27.57 2.50 -5.68
N GLN A 62 -27.53 3.82 -5.85
CA GLN A 62 -26.44 4.54 -6.51
C GLN A 62 -25.51 5.18 -5.48
N PRO A 63 -24.18 5.22 -5.74
CA PRO A 63 -23.50 4.88 -6.99
C PRO A 63 -23.15 3.39 -7.18
N TRP A 64 -23.39 2.55 -6.16
CA TRP A 64 -22.90 1.15 -6.12
C TRP A 64 -23.38 0.29 -7.29
N THR A 65 -24.63 0.45 -7.73
CA THR A 65 -25.18 -0.37 -8.82
C THR A 65 -24.47 -0.08 -10.14
N ASN A 66 -24.19 1.19 -10.45
CA ASN A 66 -23.42 1.55 -11.65
C ASN A 66 -21.97 1.08 -11.55
N ALA A 67 -21.34 1.21 -10.38
CA ALA A 67 -19.97 0.73 -10.15
C ALA A 67 -19.88 -0.80 -10.26
N PHE A 68 -20.87 -1.53 -9.75
CA PHE A 68 -20.97 -2.98 -9.87
C PHE A 68 -21.12 -3.40 -11.34
N ASN A 69 -22.00 -2.74 -12.10
CA ASN A 69 -22.17 -3.02 -13.53
C ASN A 69 -20.90 -2.71 -14.33
N GLN A 70 -20.17 -1.64 -13.98
CA GLN A 70 -18.87 -1.33 -14.58
C GLN A 70 -17.85 -2.43 -14.32
N ALA A 71 -17.74 -2.92 -13.08
CA ALA A 71 -16.87 -4.03 -12.72
C ALA A 71 -17.24 -5.33 -13.47
N LYS A 72 -18.53 -5.70 -13.42
CA LYS A 72 -19.08 -6.92 -14.05
C LYS A 72 -18.92 -6.93 -15.57
N ASN A 73 -19.03 -5.79 -16.22
CA ASN A 73 -18.92 -5.68 -17.69
C ASN A 73 -17.48 -5.44 -18.17
N SER A 74 -16.51 -5.35 -17.25
CA SER A 74 -15.11 -5.16 -17.60
C SER A 74 -14.48 -6.45 -18.14
N THR A 75 -13.36 -6.32 -18.86
CA THR A 75 -12.55 -7.46 -19.30
C THR A 75 -11.92 -8.23 -18.13
N TYR A 76 -11.86 -7.62 -16.94
CA TYR A 76 -11.37 -8.24 -15.71
C TYR A 76 -12.36 -9.22 -15.10
N ALA A 77 -13.66 -9.09 -15.38
CA ALA A 77 -14.72 -9.99 -14.91
C ALA A 77 -15.05 -11.11 -15.91
N SER A 78 -14.24 -11.26 -16.97
CA SER A 78 -14.52 -12.24 -18.00
C SER A 78 -14.22 -13.66 -17.49
N LEU A 79 -15.28 -14.46 -17.33
CA LEU A 79 -15.15 -15.89 -16.97
C LEU A 79 -14.44 -16.73 -18.04
N THR A 80 -14.21 -16.19 -19.24
CA THR A 80 -13.42 -16.85 -20.30
C THR A 80 -11.98 -16.35 -20.37
N ARG A 81 -11.56 -15.45 -19.46
CA ARG A 81 -10.17 -14.99 -19.36
C ARG A 81 -9.26 -16.20 -19.09
N THR A 82 -8.23 -16.34 -19.92
CA THR A 82 -7.13 -17.31 -19.73
C THR A 82 -6.00 -16.66 -18.94
N PRO A 83 -5.56 -17.22 -17.79
CA PRO A 83 -4.38 -16.75 -17.07
C PRO A 83 -3.13 -16.80 -17.95
N LYS A 84 -2.22 -15.84 -17.78
CA LYS A 84 -0.98 -15.76 -18.58
C LYS A 84 0.29 -15.73 -17.72
N PRO A 85 0.48 -16.71 -16.82
CA PRO A 85 1.61 -16.69 -15.92
C PRO A 85 2.94 -16.90 -16.66
N ARG A 86 4.00 -16.28 -16.13
CA ARG A 86 5.38 -16.45 -16.60
C ARG A 86 6.28 -16.85 -15.44
N ALA A 87 7.30 -17.66 -15.72
CA ALA A 87 8.29 -18.02 -14.72
C ALA A 87 9.11 -16.79 -14.28
N VAL A 88 9.48 -15.94 -15.23
CA VAL A 88 10.13 -14.66 -14.97
C VAL A 88 9.29 -13.56 -15.61
N VAL A 89 8.90 -12.57 -14.82
CA VAL A 89 8.28 -11.34 -15.29
C VAL A 89 9.38 -10.31 -15.50
N GLU A 90 9.70 -10.00 -16.77
CA GLU A 90 10.76 -9.05 -17.11
C GLU A 90 10.16 -7.71 -17.56
N CYS A 91 10.48 -6.66 -16.81
CA CYS A 91 9.92 -5.32 -17.01
C CYS A 91 11.04 -4.28 -17.10
N GLY A 92 11.36 -3.87 -18.33
CA GLY A 92 12.27 -2.75 -18.54
C GLY A 92 11.61 -1.39 -18.27
N SER A 93 12.36 -0.32 -18.49
CA SER A 93 11.86 1.06 -18.31
C SER A 93 10.59 1.31 -19.13
N TYR A 94 9.59 1.96 -18.53
CA TYR A 94 8.24 2.12 -19.10
C TYR A 94 7.58 0.79 -19.54
N SER A 95 7.94 -0.31 -18.89
CA SER A 95 7.56 -1.68 -19.28
C SER A 95 8.01 -2.03 -20.69
N ASN A 96 9.22 -1.64 -21.09
CA ASN A 96 9.84 -2.06 -22.34
C ASN A 96 11.23 -2.69 -22.08
N PRO A 97 11.39 -4.02 -22.23
CA PRO A 97 10.39 -4.97 -22.71
C PRO A 97 9.24 -5.20 -21.73
N ASN A 98 8.11 -5.68 -22.25
CA ASN A 98 6.93 -6.09 -21.49
C ASN A 98 6.75 -7.61 -21.54
N TYR A 99 7.61 -8.34 -20.84
CA TYR A 99 7.47 -9.80 -20.78
C TYR A 99 6.78 -10.20 -19.48
N GLY A 100 5.45 -10.02 -19.46
CA GLY A 100 4.59 -10.45 -18.35
C GLY A 100 4.10 -9.34 -17.43
N CYS A 101 4.60 -8.11 -17.56
CA CYS A 101 4.23 -7.00 -16.67
C CYS A 101 2.72 -6.70 -16.73
N THR A 102 2.20 -6.55 -17.95
CA THR A 102 0.77 -6.32 -18.16
C THR A 102 -0.05 -7.56 -17.80
N ASP A 103 0.43 -8.74 -18.19
CA ASP A 103 -0.26 -10.00 -17.96
C ASP A 103 -0.51 -10.24 -16.46
N GLU A 104 0.56 -10.14 -15.66
CA GLU A 104 0.51 -10.32 -14.20
C GLU A 104 -0.41 -9.32 -13.54
N ARG A 105 -0.17 -8.03 -13.80
CA ARG A 105 -0.88 -6.96 -13.11
C ARG A 105 -2.37 -6.98 -13.43
N GLN A 106 -2.73 -7.30 -14.67
CA GLN A 106 -4.11 -7.42 -15.06
C GLN A 106 -4.78 -8.71 -14.59
N ASP A 107 -4.05 -9.83 -14.49
CA ASP A 107 -4.56 -11.06 -13.87
C ASP A 107 -4.80 -10.86 -12.36
N ALA A 108 -3.95 -10.08 -11.68
CA ALA A 108 -4.13 -9.72 -10.27
C ALA A 108 -5.40 -8.89 -10.05
N ILE A 109 -5.65 -7.90 -10.91
CA ILE A 109 -6.91 -7.13 -10.88
C ILE A 109 -8.10 -7.99 -11.27
N ALA A 110 -7.98 -8.88 -12.25
CA ALA A 110 -9.05 -9.82 -12.61
C ALA A 110 -9.42 -10.70 -11.41
N ALA A 111 -8.44 -11.28 -10.71
CA ALA A 111 -8.69 -12.08 -9.52
C ALA A 111 -9.42 -11.28 -8.42
N TYR A 112 -9.04 -10.02 -8.19
CA TYR A 112 -9.73 -9.16 -7.23
C TYR A 112 -11.15 -8.79 -7.70
N THR A 113 -11.32 -8.49 -8.99
CA THR A 113 -12.62 -8.19 -9.60
C THR A 113 -13.58 -9.37 -9.42
N ASP A 114 -13.13 -10.57 -9.78
CA ASP A 114 -13.91 -11.79 -9.65
C ASP A 114 -14.22 -12.11 -8.18
N ALA A 115 -13.28 -11.89 -7.26
CA ALA A 115 -13.53 -12.06 -5.82
C ALA A 115 -14.62 -11.11 -5.30
N LEU A 116 -14.61 -9.83 -5.72
CA LEU A 116 -15.67 -8.86 -5.38
C LEU A 116 -17.01 -9.27 -5.98
N LEU A 117 -17.04 -9.65 -7.25
CA LEU A 117 -18.27 -10.06 -7.93
C LEU A 117 -18.86 -11.31 -7.30
N TRP A 118 -18.03 -12.29 -6.93
CA TRP A 118 -18.47 -13.44 -6.14
C TRP A 118 -19.07 -12.99 -4.81
N TYR A 119 -18.40 -12.11 -4.06
CA TYR A 119 -18.91 -11.71 -2.74
C TYR A 119 -20.30 -11.06 -2.85
N ILE A 120 -20.48 -10.20 -3.84
CA ILE A 120 -21.73 -9.46 -4.05
C ILE A 120 -22.85 -10.37 -4.58
N THR A 121 -22.56 -11.17 -5.62
CA THR A 121 -23.57 -11.97 -6.33
C THR A 121 -23.82 -13.34 -5.72
N ARG A 122 -22.82 -13.89 -5.01
CA ARG A 122 -22.74 -15.30 -4.59
C ARG A 122 -22.76 -16.29 -5.77
N ASP A 123 -22.38 -15.86 -6.96
CA ASP A 123 -22.15 -16.76 -8.10
C ASP A 123 -20.75 -17.35 -8.04
N ASP A 124 -20.67 -18.64 -7.67
CA ASP A 124 -19.42 -19.37 -7.44
C ASP A 124 -18.48 -19.41 -8.65
N ARG A 125 -18.99 -19.18 -9.87
CA ARG A 125 -18.14 -19.11 -11.07
C ARG A 125 -17.07 -18.03 -10.96
N TYR A 126 -17.40 -16.90 -10.32
CA TYR A 126 -16.42 -15.82 -10.10
C TYR A 126 -15.38 -16.21 -9.04
N ALA A 127 -15.77 -16.88 -7.93
CA ALA A 127 -14.79 -17.37 -6.97
C ALA A 127 -13.83 -18.38 -7.61
N GLN A 128 -14.36 -19.29 -8.42
CA GLN A 128 -13.57 -20.28 -9.16
C GLN A 128 -12.59 -19.61 -10.15
N LYS A 129 -13.01 -18.58 -10.88
CA LYS A 129 -12.12 -17.83 -11.77
C LYS A 129 -11.02 -17.07 -11.01
N SER A 130 -11.36 -16.46 -9.88
CA SER A 130 -10.38 -15.80 -9.00
C SER A 130 -9.32 -16.80 -8.51
N ILE A 131 -9.76 -17.99 -8.05
CA ILE A 131 -8.88 -19.09 -7.65
C ILE A 131 -8.00 -19.55 -8.83
N GLU A 132 -8.57 -19.76 -10.01
CA GLU A 132 -7.84 -20.19 -11.21
C GLU A 132 -6.68 -19.23 -11.55
N LEU A 133 -6.93 -17.92 -11.53
CA LEU A 133 -5.91 -16.89 -11.78
C LEU A 133 -4.81 -16.94 -10.72
N MET A 134 -5.16 -16.93 -9.44
CA MET A 134 -4.19 -16.99 -8.33
C MET A 134 -3.39 -18.31 -8.33
N ASP A 135 -4.04 -19.43 -8.65
CA ASP A 135 -3.41 -20.74 -8.70
C ASP A 135 -2.44 -20.88 -9.87
N ALA A 136 -2.78 -20.32 -11.04
CA ALA A 136 -1.92 -20.34 -12.23
C ALA A 136 -0.62 -19.54 -12.01
N TRP A 137 -0.72 -18.35 -11.43
CA TRP A 137 0.45 -17.53 -11.10
C TRP A 137 1.30 -18.17 -10.00
N SER A 138 0.69 -18.61 -8.90
CA SER A 138 1.43 -19.26 -7.80
C SER A 138 2.11 -20.57 -8.19
N ALA A 139 1.61 -21.28 -9.19
CA ALA A 139 2.27 -22.47 -9.73
C ALA A 139 3.51 -22.14 -10.56
N THR A 140 3.62 -20.92 -11.11
CA THR A 140 4.52 -20.64 -12.25
C THR A 140 5.58 -19.59 -11.96
N ILE A 141 5.21 -18.44 -11.37
CA ILE A 141 6.14 -17.33 -11.20
C ILE A 141 7.26 -17.68 -10.22
N ARG A 142 8.47 -17.24 -10.53
CA ARG A 142 9.68 -17.48 -9.75
C ARG A 142 10.47 -16.20 -9.51
N ASP A 143 10.33 -15.20 -10.38
CA ASP A 143 11.15 -13.98 -10.30
C ASP A 143 10.53 -12.79 -11.04
N HIS A 144 10.94 -11.59 -10.64
CA HIS A 144 10.72 -10.33 -11.34
C HIS A 144 12.09 -9.73 -11.69
N THR A 145 12.31 -9.32 -12.93
CA THR A 145 13.62 -8.81 -13.36
C THR A 145 13.54 -7.51 -14.14
N ASN A 146 14.72 -6.88 -14.31
CA ASN A 146 14.94 -5.62 -15.02
C ASN A 146 14.49 -4.38 -14.20
N SER A 147 14.69 -3.17 -14.71
CA SER A 147 14.69 -1.94 -13.91
C SER A 147 13.36 -1.61 -13.21
N ASN A 148 12.24 -2.11 -13.74
CA ASN A 148 10.91 -1.90 -13.17
C ASN A 148 10.45 -3.03 -12.24
N ALA A 149 11.25 -4.08 -12.01
CA ALA A 149 10.85 -5.23 -11.21
C ALA A 149 10.23 -4.84 -9.85
N PRO A 150 10.87 -4.02 -8.98
CA PRO A 150 10.29 -3.69 -7.68
C PRO A 150 8.91 -3.03 -7.75
N LEU A 151 8.70 -2.13 -8.73
CA LEU A 151 7.43 -1.45 -8.90
C LEU A 151 6.36 -2.36 -9.48
N GLN A 152 6.73 -3.18 -10.48
CA GLN A 152 5.82 -4.16 -11.06
C GLN A 152 5.35 -5.16 -9.99
N THR A 153 6.28 -5.71 -9.22
CA THR A 153 6.00 -6.62 -8.11
C THR A 153 5.04 -5.98 -7.12
N ALA A 154 5.29 -4.72 -6.74
CA ALA A 154 4.41 -3.97 -5.85
C ALA A 154 3.00 -3.78 -6.42
N TRP A 155 2.85 -3.37 -7.67
CA TRP A 155 1.51 -3.19 -8.26
C TRP A 155 0.68 -4.47 -8.29
N ALA A 156 1.29 -5.59 -8.66
CA ALA A 156 0.62 -6.89 -8.63
C ALA A 156 0.27 -7.30 -7.18
N ALA A 157 1.23 -7.18 -6.26
CA ALA A 157 1.05 -7.51 -4.84
C ALA A 157 0.13 -6.54 -4.06
N SER A 158 -0.23 -5.38 -4.60
CA SER A 158 -1.30 -4.55 -4.04
C SER A 158 -2.71 -5.09 -4.36
N SER A 159 -2.84 -5.97 -5.36
CA SER A 159 -4.14 -6.55 -5.77
C SER A 159 -4.29 -8.01 -5.31
N TRP A 160 -3.21 -8.79 -5.38
CA TRP A 160 -3.19 -10.21 -5.03
C TRP A 160 -3.76 -10.51 -3.62
N PRO A 161 -3.28 -9.87 -2.52
CA PRO A 161 -3.82 -10.11 -1.20
C PRO A 161 -5.28 -9.68 -1.06
N LYS A 162 -5.73 -8.60 -1.72
CA LYS A 162 -7.15 -8.18 -1.69
C LYS A 162 -8.08 -9.28 -2.20
N ALA A 163 -7.71 -9.94 -3.30
CA ALA A 163 -8.43 -11.10 -3.84
C ALA A 163 -8.35 -12.30 -2.89
N ALA A 164 -7.13 -12.64 -2.47
CA ALA A 164 -6.83 -13.81 -1.66
C ALA A 164 -7.54 -13.78 -0.29
N GLU A 165 -7.64 -12.60 0.34
CA GLU A 165 -8.35 -12.36 1.58
C GLU A 165 -9.84 -12.71 1.47
N ILE A 166 -10.50 -12.19 0.43
CA ILE A 166 -11.92 -12.45 0.17
C ILE A 166 -12.15 -13.94 -0.07
N ILE A 167 -11.33 -14.57 -0.92
CA ILE A 167 -11.49 -15.98 -1.25
C ILE A 167 -11.19 -16.88 -0.04
N LYS A 168 -10.03 -16.73 0.60
CA LYS A 168 -9.62 -17.59 1.72
C LYS A 168 -10.56 -17.46 2.92
N HIS A 169 -10.95 -16.24 3.28
CA HIS A 169 -11.66 -15.99 4.55
C HIS A 169 -13.17 -15.79 4.41
N ALA A 170 -13.70 -15.64 3.19
CA ALA A 170 -15.14 -15.60 2.97
C ALA A 170 -15.69 -16.71 2.09
N TYR A 171 -14.99 -17.13 1.03
CA TYR A 171 -15.43 -18.28 0.22
C TYR A 171 -15.01 -19.60 0.88
N GLY A 172 -13.78 -19.67 1.40
CA GLY A 172 -13.26 -20.77 2.22
C GLY A 172 -12.77 -21.99 1.43
N ASN A 173 -13.29 -22.26 0.23
CA ASN A 173 -12.89 -23.42 -0.56
C ASN A 173 -11.73 -23.10 -1.53
N TRP A 174 -10.52 -22.98 -1.00
CA TRP A 174 -9.29 -22.76 -1.80
C TRP A 174 -8.12 -23.64 -1.33
N PRO A 175 -8.00 -24.87 -1.87
CA PRO A 175 -6.98 -25.84 -1.44
C PRO A 175 -5.52 -25.37 -1.63
N ASN A 176 -5.27 -24.56 -2.66
CA ASN A 176 -3.92 -24.12 -3.02
C ASN A 176 -3.48 -22.80 -2.34
N SER A 177 -4.25 -22.29 -1.37
CA SER A 177 -3.95 -21.06 -0.64
C SER A 177 -2.54 -21.06 0.01
N GLY A 178 -2.06 -22.23 0.47
CA GLY A 178 -0.69 -22.37 1.00
C GLY A 178 0.41 -22.20 -0.06
N ARG A 179 0.18 -22.64 -1.31
CA ARG A 179 1.11 -22.40 -2.43
C ARG A 179 1.16 -20.91 -2.78
N PHE A 180 -0.01 -20.26 -2.80
CA PHE A 180 -0.08 -18.83 -3.04
C PHE A 180 0.61 -18.02 -1.94
N ALA A 181 0.42 -18.38 -0.67
CA ALA A 181 1.17 -17.79 0.44
C ALA A 181 2.69 -17.94 0.27
N THR A 182 3.13 -19.12 -0.19
CA THR A 182 4.55 -19.39 -0.49
C THR A 182 5.06 -18.51 -1.63
N MET A 183 4.26 -18.29 -2.69
CA MET A 183 4.60 -17.38 -3.78
C MET A 183 4.82 -15.95 -3.26
N LEU A 184 3.89 -15.40 -2.49
CA LEU A 184 4.04 -14.06 -1.92
C LEU A 184 5.30 -13.95 -1.05
N ARG A 185 5.54 -14.95 -0.18
CA ARG A 185 6.68 -14.95 0.74
C ARG A 185 8.03 -15.08 0.03
N ASN A 186 8.13 -15.93 -0.99
CA ASN A 186 9.43 -16.31 -1.55
C ASN A 186 9.77 -15.61 -2.87
N VAL A 187 8.76 -15.07 -3.58
CA VAL A 187 8.97 -14.36 -4.86
C VAL A 187 8.75 -12.86 -4.68
N TYR A 188 7.65 -12.45 -4.05
CA TYR A 188 7.31 -11.02 -3.98
C TYR A 188 8.07 -10.29 -2.87
N VAL A 189 8.09 -10.83 -1.65
CA VAL A 189 8.71 -10.14 -0.50
C VAL A 189 10.19 -9.82 -0.71
N PRO A 190 11.06 -10.77 -1.14
CA PRO A 190 12.50 -10.48 -1.29
C PRO A 190 12.80 -9.33 -2.27
N GLU A 191 11.96 -9.17 -3.29
CA GLU A 191 12.11 -8.13 -4.31
C GLU A 191 11.82 -6.72 -3.77
N ILE A 192 10.93 -6.59 -2.77
CA ILE A 192 10.40 -5.28 -2.34
C ILE A 192 10.62 -4.95 -0.86
N ILE A 193 11.03 -5.89 -0.01
CA ILE A 193 11.13 -5.70 1.47
C ILE A 193 12.05 -4.56 1.90
N ASN A 194 13.01 -4.17 1.04
CA ASN A 194 13.97 -3.11 1.31
C ASN A 194 13.47 -1.70 0.94
N GLY A 195 12.25 -1.56 0.40
CA GLY A 195 11.74 -0.27 -0.06
C GLY A 195 12.38 0.16 -1.39
N SER A 196 12.35 1.47 -1.68
CA SER A 196 12.92 2.01 -2.92
C SER A 196 13.46 3.42 -2.74
N ASN A 197 14.65 3.66 -3.28
CA ASN A 197 15.21 5.00 -3.41
C ASN A 197 14.86 5.66 -4.76
N SER A 198 14.22 4.95 -5.69
CA SER A 198 13.96 5.43 -7.05
C SER A 198 13.01 6.62 -7.08
N ASN A 199 11.85 6.51 -6.44
CA ASN A 199 10.83 7.55 -6.41
C ASN A 199 9.87 7.33 -5.24
N GLY A 200 9.23 8.39 -4.73
CA GLY A 200 8.30 8.29 -3.61
C GLY A 200 7.04 7.48 -3.91
N ASN A 201 6.47 7.57 -5.12
CA ASN A 201 5.30 6.77 -5.48
C ASN A 201 5.62 5.27 -5.59
N TRP A 202 6.86 4.91 -5.94
CA TRP A 202 7.32 3.52 -6.00
C TRP A 202 7.36 2.92 -4.59
N GLU A 203 8.01 3.60 -3.65
CA GLU A 203 8.10 3.08 -2.29
C GLU A 203 6.73 3.03 -1.61
N LEU A 204 5.84 3.99 -1.88
CA LEU A 204 4.46 3.92 -1.36
C LEU A 204 3.68 2.72 -1.92
N SER A 205 3.84 2.39 -3.20
CA SER A 205 3.23 1.18 -3.78
C SER A 205 3.80 -0.09 -3.14
N ILE A 206 5.12 -0.12 -2.90
CA ILE A 206 5.80 -1.22 -2.19
C ILE A 206 5.27 -1.38 -0.76
N ILE A 207 5.07 -0.27 -0.05
CA ILE A 207 4.55 -0.29 1.32
C ILE A 207 3.12 -0.86 1.35
N GLU A 208 2.25 -0.46 0.43
CA GLU A 208 0.89 -1.03 0.30
C GLU A 208 0.95 -2.55 0.06
N ALA A 209 1.79 -2.99 -0.87
CA ALA A 209 1.99 -4.40 -1.18
C ALA A 209 2.49 -5.19 0.03
N LEU A 210 3.54 -4.70 0.71
CA LEU A 210 4.09 -5.35 1.90
C LEU A 210 3.06 -5.44 3.03
N GLN A 211 2.30 -4.39 3.28
CA GLN A 211 1.25 -4.41 4.29
C GLN A 211 0.19 -5.47 3.96
N GLY A 212 -0.29 -5.52 2.72
CA GLY A 212 -1.26 -6.50 2.26
C GLY A 212 -0.74 -7.94 2.38
N ILE A 213 0.52 -8.18 1.99
CA ILE A 213 1.18 -9.48 2.15
C ILE A 213 1.29 -9.83 3.65
N GLY A 214 1.72 -8.89 4.50
CA GLY A 214 1.85 -9.09 5.94
C GLY A 214 0.54 -9.53 6.58
N VAL A 215 -0.59 -8.92 6.21
CA VAL A 215 -1.92 -9.34 6.67
C VAL A 215 -2.23 -10.75 6.21
N PHE A 216 -2.18 -11.05 4.90
CA PHE A 216 -2.58 -12.37 4.37
C PHE A 216 -1.72 -13.53 4.89
N LEU A 217 -0.43 -13.28 5.10
CA LEU A 217 0.52 -14.26 5.65
C LEU A 217 0.51 -14.33 7.18
N GLU A 218 -0.26 -13.47 7.85
CA GLU A 218 -0.22 -13.24 9.29
C GLU A 218 1.21 -12.96 9.80
N ASP A 219 2.02 -12.26 9.00
CA ASP A 219 3.42 -11.97 9.28
C ASP A 219 3.60 -10.55 9.83
N ARG A 220 3.73 -10.49 11.16
CA ARG A 220 3.93 -9.23 11.89
C ARG A 220 5.23 -8.52 11.52
N ALA A 221 6.30 -9.24 11.16
CA ALA A 221 7.57 -8.60 10.82
C ALA A 221 7.51 -7.89 9.47
N ILE A 222 6.84 -8.49 8.48
CA ILE A 222 6.58 -7.84 7.18
C ILE A 222 5.68 -6.62 7.38
N TYR A 223 4.62 -6.75 8.18
CA TYR A 223 3.71 -5.64 8.48
C TYR A 223 4.44 -4.49 9.20
N ASP A 224 5.20 -4.77 10.26
CA ASP A 224 5.99 -3.79 11.01
C ASP A 224 6.97 -3.06 10.09
N LYS A 225 7.63 -3.79 9.20
CA LYS A 225 8.53 -3.19 8.20
C LYS A 225 7.80 -2.23 7.26
N ALA A 226 6.61 -2.61 6.78
CA ALA A 226 5.79 -1.76 5.92
C ALA A 226 5.41 -0.45 6.63
N ILE A 227 4.94 -0.52 7.88
CA ILE A 227 4.54 0.67 8.65
C ILE A 227 5.76 1.55 8.97
N ALA A 228 6.92 0.96 9.31
CA ALA A 228 8.14 1.73 9.54
C ALA A 228 8.58 2.52 8.28
N LEU A 229 8.49 1.91 7.10
CA LEU A 229 8.72 2.60 5.83
C LEU A 229 7.67 3.69 5.57
N TYR A 230 6.40 3.41 5.88
CA TYR A 230 5.29 4.36 5.74
C TYR A 230 5.53 5.66 6.50
N ARG A 231 5.91 5.56 7.78
CA ARG A 231 6.16 6.73 8.65
C ARG A 231 7.28 7.63 8.14
N LEU A 232 8.27 7.06 7.44
CA LEU A 232 9.35 7.84 6.81
C LEU A 232 8.91 8.43 5.46
N ARG A 233 8.25 7.62 4.63
CA ARG A 233 7.96 8.00 3.24
C ARG A 233 6.86 9.03 3.13
N VAL A 234 5.80 8.94 3.92
CA VAL A 234 4.63 9.81 3.77
C VAL A 234 4.95 11.29 3.99
N PRO A 235 5.68 11.69 5.06
CA PRO A 235 6.14 13.07 5.22
C PRO A 235 7.14 13.52 4.13
N ALA A 236 7.90 12.58 3.55
CA ALA A 236 8.83 12.88 2.47
C ALA A 236 8.16 12.99 1.08
N TYR A 237 6.91 12.54 0.95
CA TYR A 237 6.16 12.54 -0.30
C TYR A 237 5.16 13.68 -0.40
N VAL A 238 4.44 13.99 0.69
CA VAL A 238 3.48 15.10 0.74
C VAL A 238 4.02 16.16 1.68
N TYR A 239 4.15 17.39 1.22
CA TYR A 239 4.63 18.51 2.03
C TYR A 239 3.47 19.16 2.81
N LEU A 240 3.73 19.45 4.09
CA LEU A 240 2.95 20.38 4.90
C LEU A 240 3.85 21.53 5.34
N GLU A 241 3.31 22.75 5.43
CA GLU A 241 4.09 23.90 5.93
C GLU A 241 4.58 23.71 7.37
N SER A 242 3.90 22.86 8.15
CA SER A 242 4.34 22.45 9.49
C SER A 242 5.63 21.62 9.49
N ASP A 243 6.08 21.11 8.33
CA ASP A 243 7.36 20.40 8.22
C ASP A 243 8.57 21.34 8.31
N GLY A 244 8.37 22.65 8.13
CA GLY A 244 9.40 23.68 8.05
C GLY A 244 9.63 24.15 6.61
N ALA A 245 10.75 24.83 6.35
CA ALA A 245 11.01 25.49 5.06
C ALA A 245 11.22 24.55 3.86
N LEU A 246 11.41 23.25 4.10
CA LEU A 246 11.68 22.22 3.09
C LEU A 246 10.92 20.94 3.44
N PRO A 247 10.51 20.14 2.43
CA PRO A 247 10.00 18.79 2.66
C PRO A 247 10.92 17.93 3.51
N LYS A 248 10.32 17.05 4.31
CA LYS A 248 11.06 15.96 4.96
C LYS A 248 11.68 15.05 3.89
N THR A 249 12.69 14.28 4.28
CA THR A 249 13.39 13.38 3.36
C THR A 249 13.58 12.02 3.99
N VAL A 250 13.77 11.00 3.15
CA VAL A 250 14.14 9.67 3.61
C VAL A 250 15.68 9.60 3.71
N PRO A 251 16.27 9.21 4.86
CA PRO A 251 17.71 9.26 5.07
C PRO A 251 18.54 8.54 4.00
N SER A 252 18.07 7.39 3.51
CA SER A 252 18.75 6.58 2.48
C SER A 252 18.91 7.31 1.15
N GLN A 253 18.14 8.35 0.88
CA GLN A 253 18.21 9.11 -0.37
C GLN A 253 19.26 10.23 -0.34
N ASN A 254 19.84 10.54 0.82
CA ASN A 254 20.88 11.58 0.98
C ASN A 254 20.50 12.96 0.39
N LEU A 255 19.21 13.31 0.47
CA LEU A 255 18.66 14.61 0.08
C LEU A 255 18.88 15.64 1.19
N ASN A 256 20.14 15.99 1.43
CA ASN A 256 20.59 16.77 2.58
C ASN A 256 20.86 18.27 2.29
N THR A 257 20.44 18.76 1.11
CA THR A 257 20.57 20.17 0.71
C THR A 257 19.30 20.62 -0.01
N ARG A 258 19.04 21.94 -0.01
CA ARG A 258 17.88 22.52 -0.70
C ARG A 258 17.88 22.17 -2.18
N GLU A 259 19.04 22.24 -2.83
CA GLU A 259 19.22 22.01 -4.26
C GLU A 259 18.85 20.57 -4.62
N LYS A 260 19.31 19.59 -3.82
CA LYS A 260 18.93 18.19 -3.99
C LYS A 260 17.43 17.96 -3.80
N ILE A 261 16.84 18.57 -2.78
CA ILE A 261 15.40 18.45 -2.52
C ILE A 261 14.58 19.05 -3.66
N VAL A 262 14.88 20.29 -4.08
CA VAL A 262 14.20 20.96 -5.18
C VAL A 262 14.36 20.17 -6.49
N SER A 263 15.56 19.64 -6.77
CA SER A 263 15.77 18.77 -7.94
C SER A 263 14.91 17.51 -7.88
N TYR A 264 14.81 16.88 -6.71
CA TYR A 264 14.00 15.68 -6.50
C TYR A 264 12.49 15.96 -6.60
N TRP A 265 12.07 17.16 -6.19
CA TRP A 265 10.70 17.69 -6.33
C TRP A 265 10.48 18.35 -7.71
N GLN A 266 11.16 17.86 -8.75
CA GLN A 266 10.95 18.22 -10.14
C GLN A 266 11.16 19.72 -10.44
N GLY A 267 12.11 20.32 -9.73
CA GLY A 267 12.44 21.74 -9.84
C GLY A 267 11.48 22.68 -9.10
N GLN A 268 10.53 22.15 -8.32
CA GLN A 268 9.62 22.96 -7.52
C GLN A 268 10.35 23.54 -6.30
N GLY A 269 10.53 24.87 -6.28
CA GLY A 269 11.25 25.60 -5.23
C GLY A 269 10.35 26.23 -4.16
N THR A 270 9.06 26.38 -4.45
CA THR A 270 8.06 26.95 -3.54
C THR A 270 7.18 25.83 -3.00
N PHE A 271 7.27 25.55 -1.72
CA PHE A 271 6.52 24.46 -1.10
C PHE A 271 5.30 25.03 -0.36
N VAL A 272 4.12 24.47 -0.64
CA VAL A 272 2.85 24.83 0.02
C VAL A 272 2.12 23.56 0.42
N THR A 273 1.32 23.65 1.48
CA THR A 273 0.57 22.53 2.05
C THR A 273 -0.22 21.75 0.97
N GLY A 274 -0.03 20.43 0.93
CA GLY A 274 -0.71 19.51 0.01
C GLY A 274 0.03 19.24 -1.30
N LEU A 275 1.14 19.94 -1.56
CA LEU A 275 2.03 19.63 -2.67
C LEU A 275 2.67 18.25 -2.47
N THR A 276 2.74 17.46 -3.54
CA THR A 276 3.45 16.16 -3.54
C THR A 276 4.75 16.24 -4.31
N GLN A 277 5.67 15.33 -4.00
CA GLN A 277 6.96 15.20 -4.69
C GLN A 277 6.81 15.02 -6.22
N GLU A 278 5.70 14.45 -6.68
CA GLU A 278 5.42 14.19 -8.09
C GLU A 278 4.52 15.24 -8.76
N THR A 279 4.04 16.26 -8.04
CA THR A 279 3.06 17.23 -8.58
C THR A 279 3.54 17.87 -9.89
N CYS A 280 4.82 18.25 -9.93
CA CYS A 280 5.42 18.90 -11.10
C CYS A 280 6.01 17.93 -12.13
N ARG A 281 5.95 16.61 -11.88
CA ARG A 281 6.19 15.59 -12.89
C ARG A 281 4.91 15.38 -13.69
N ASP A 282 3.89 14.82 -13.03
CA ASP A 282 2.53 14.67 -13.53
C ASP A 282 1.58 14.16 -12.44
N PHE A 283 0.28 14.36 -12.68
CA PHE A 283 -0.76 13.99 -11.73
C PHE A 283 -1.02 12.49 -11.72
N THR A 284 -0.67 11.77 -12.78
CA THR A 284 -0.82 10.32 -12.83
C THR A 284 0.07 9.63 -11.79
N HIS A 285 1.35 9.96 -11.72
CA HIS A 285 2.27 9.45 -10.68
C HIS A 285 1.94 10.02 -9.30
N THR A 286 1.49 11.28 -9.24
CA THR A 286 0.98 11.86 -8.00
C THR A 286 -0.16 11.00 -7.42
N GLY A 287 -1.11 10.61 -8.27
CA GLY A 287 -2.25 9.78 -7.92
C GLY A 287 -1.85 8.41 -7.40
N TYR A 288 -0.80 7.79 -7.95
CA TYR A 288 -0.31 6.50 -7.47
C TYR A 288 0.12 6.58 -6.00
N GLY A 289 0.94 7.56 -5.64
CA GLY A 289 1.38 7.73 -4.25
C GLY A 289 0.21 8.06 -3.30
N ILE A 290 -0.73 8.93 -3.70
CA ILE A 290 -1.89 9.28 -2.86
C ILE A 290 -2.83 8.08 -2.65
N SER A 291 -3.03 7.24 -3.68
CA SER A 291 -3.82 6.02 -3.57
C SER A 291 -3.20 5.06 -2.56
N SER A 292 -1.90 4.77 -2.66
CA SER A 292 -1.23 3.88 -1.71
C SER A 292 -1.21 4.44 -0.27
N ILE A 293 -1.09 5.76 -0.10
CA ILE A 293 -1.27 6.40 1.22
C ILE A 293 -2.66 6.08 1.78
N SER A 294 -3.70 6.22 0.96
CA SER A 294 -5.08 5.97 1.35
C SER A 294 -5.34 4.50 1.67
N HIS A 295 -4.83 3.58 0.85
CA HIS A 295 -4.98 2.13 1.03
C HIS A 295 -4.30 1.62 2.29
N VAL A 296 -3.11 2.16 2.61
CA VAL A 296 -2.38 1.75 3.81
C VAL A 296 -3.11 2.17 5.09
N LEU A 297 -3.64 3.39 5.13
CA LEU A 297 -4.44 3.87 6.27
C LEU A 297 -5.73 3.06 6.41
N GLU A 298 -6.39 2.76 5.29
CA GLU A 298 -7.62 1.98 5.34
C GLU A 298 -7.38 0.56 5.84
N THR A 299 -6.34 -0.10 5.33
CA THR A 299 -5.95 -1.44 5.78
C THR A 299 -5.53 -1.40 7.25
N ALA A 300 -4.73 -0.43 7.70
CA ALA A 300 -4.34 -0.30 9.10
C ALA A 300 -5.56 -0.14 10.03
N ARG A 301 -6.53 0.69 9.63
CA ARG A 301 -7.78 0.88 10.37
C ARG A 301 -8.58 -0.42 10.48
N ILE A 302 -8.68 -1.20 9.40
CA ILE A 302 -9.36 -2.51 9.42
C ILE A 302 -8.64 -3.50 10.36
N GLN A 303 -7.31 -3.38 10.47
CA GLN A 303 -6.51 -4.14 11.43
C GLN A 303 -6.58 -3.59 12.87
N GLY A 304 -7.42 -2.59 13.13
CA GLY A 304 -7.62 -2.01 14.46
C GLY A 304 -6.56 -0.97 14.87
N ILE A 305 -5.75 -0.49 13.92
CA ILE A 305 -4.68 0.48 14.15
C ILE A 305 -5.09 1.81 13.52
N ASP A 306 -5.48 2.78 14.34
CA ASP A 306 -5.86 4.11 13.85
C ASP A 306 -4.64 5.00 13.62
N MET A 307 -4.28 5.15 12.34
CA MET A 307 -3.18 6.00 11.88
C MET A 307 -3.66 7.37 11.34
N TYR A 308 -4.96 7.65 11.34
CA TYR A 308 -5.48 8.94 10.86
C TYR A 308 -5.06 10.14 11.72
N PRO A 309 -4.92 10.05 13.05
CA PRO A 309 -4.36 11.15 13.84
C PRO A 309 -2.96 11.57 13.41
N GLU A 310 -2.14 10.63 12.91
CA GLU A 310 -0.76 10.89 12.48
C GLU A 310 -0.70 11.37 11.01
N PHE A 311 -1.48 10.78 10.10
CA PHE A 311 -1.34 11.00 8.65
C PHE A 311 -2.57 11.59 7.96
N GLY A 312 -3.71 11.63 8.63
CA GLY A 312 -4.99 12.04 8.04
C GLY A 312 -4.98 13.48 7.52
N GLU A 313 -4.37 14.41 8.27
CA GLU A 313 -4.22 15.80 7.82
C GLU A 313 -3.40 15.88 6.53
N ARG A 314 -2.31 15.12 6.46
CA ARG A 314 -1.43 15.11 5.29
C ARG A 314 -2.13 14.55 4.06
N LEU A 315 -2.86 13.45 4.21
CA LEU A 315 -3.68 12.89 3.14
C LEU A 315 -4.79 13.86 2.71
N ARG A 316 -5.48 14.50 3.66
CA ARG A 316 -6.54 15.49 3.40
C ARG A 316 -6.03 16.65 2.55
N GLN A 317 -4.86 17.18 2.90
CA GLN A 317 -4.25 18.29 2.17
C GLN A 317 -3.76 17.87 0.78
N ALA A 318 -3.16 16.68 0.65
CA ALA A 318 -2.80 16.13 -0.67
C ALA A 318 -4.02 16.00 -1.58
N LEU A 319 -5.08 15.34 -1.10
CA LEU A 319 -6.32 15.18 -1.87
C LEU A 319 -6.96 16.52 -2.23
N GLY A 320 -7.01 17.47 -1.29
CA GLY A 320 -7.59 18.79 -1.52
C GLY A 320 -6.82 19.60 -2.56
N PHE A 321 -5.50 19.63 -2.45
CA PHE A 321 -4.62 20.36 -3.36
C PHE A 321 -4.66 19.77 -4.77
N GLN A 322 -4.47 18.45 -4.90
CA GLN A 322 -4.44 17.81 -6.22
C GLN A 322 -5.83 17.86 -6.88
N ALA A 323 -6.91 17.68 -6.11
CA ALA A 323 -8.25 17.79 -6.66
C ALA A 323 -8.56 19.22 -7.16
N LYS A 324 -8.12 20.25 -6.44
CA LYS A 324 -8.29 21.64 -6.89
C LYS A 324 -7.70 21.85 -8.28
N TRP A 325 -6.45 21.42 -8.48
CA TRP A 325 -5.74 21.67 -9.74
C TRP A 325 -6.15 20.73 -10.87
N GLU A 326 -6.57 19.51 -10.54
CA GLU A 326 -7.12 18.56 -11.51
C GLU A 326 -8.45 19.06 -12.10
N ARG A 327 -9.28 19.75 -11.29
CA ARG A 327 -10.55 20.33 -11.74
C ARG A 327 -10.39 21.50 -12.73
N ASN A 328 -9.19 22.09 -12.82
CA ASN A 328 -8.85 23.13 -13.81
C ASN A 328 -9.84 24.31 -13.86
N LEU A 329 -10.25 24.82 -12.70
CA LEU A 329 -11.22 25.92 -12.61
C LEU A 329 -10.58 27.31 -12.57
N GLU A 330 -9.27 27.39 -12.38
CA GLU A 330 -8.50 28.62 -12.31
C GLU A 330 -7.11 28.43 -12.96
N PRO A 331 -6.48 29.50 -13.45
CA PRO A 331 -5.15 29.41 -14.05
C PRO A 331 -4.11 28.91 -13.03
N VAL A 332 -3.17 28.09 -13.50
CA VAL A 332 -2.05 27.62 -12.68
C VAL A 332 -1.10 28.79 -12.43
N PRO A 333 -0.78 29.13 -11.16
CA PRO A 333 0.10 30.24 -10.86
C PRO A 333 1.54 29.91 -11.25
N SER A 334 2.32 30.92 -11.63
CA SER A 334 3.70 30.75 -12.11
C SER A 334 4.64 30.10 -11.09
N TRP A 335 4.36 30.22 -9.79
CA TRP A 335 5.13 29.57 -8.74
C TRP A 335 4.92 28.05 -8.70
N LEU A 336 3.79 27.54 -9.19
CA LEU A 336 3.45 26.11 -9.18
C LEU A 336 3.86 25.47 -10.50
N CYS A 337 4.90 24.65 -10.47
CA CYS A 337 5.39 23.90 -11.62
C CYS A 337 5.63 24.80 -12.84
N LYS A 338 6.17 26.01 -12.60
CA LYS A 338 6.41 27.04 -13.62
C LYS A 338 5.15 27.43 -14.41
N GLY A 339 3.97 27.34 -13.79
CA GLY A 339 2.68 27.66 -14.40
C GLY A 339 2.09 26.55 -15.28
N THR A 340 2.66 25.33 -15.29
CA THR A 340 2.16 24.23 -16.12
C THR A 340 1.99 22.95 -15.30
N LEU A 341 0.84 22.29 -15.43
CA LEU A 341 0.55 21.01 -14.78
C LEU A 341 0.16 19.95 -15.82
N HIS A 342 0.76 18.77 -15.70
CA HIS A 342 0.37 17.58 -16.46
C HIS A 342 -0.71 16.82 -15.69
N ARG A 343 -1.98 17.06 -16.03
CA ARG A 343 -3.16 16.48 -15.36
C ARG A 343 -3.37 15.01 -15.71
N GLY A 344 -4.26 14.36 -14.95
CA GLY A 344 -4.55 12.93 -15.10
C GLY A 344 -4.40 12.18 -13.78
N LEU A 345 -5.01 12.69 -12.71
CA LEU A 345 -4.89 12.15 -11.35
C LEU A 345 -5.36 10.69 -11.22
N GLY A 346 -6.24 10.26 -12.14
CA GLY A 346 -6.79 8.91 -12.14
C GLY A 346 -7.91 8.71 -11.11
N PRO A 347 -8.36 7.44 -10.94
CA PRO A 347 -9.50 7.06 -10.11
C PRO A 347 -9.10 6.82 -8.63
N ILE A 348 -8.38 7.75 -8.00
CA ILE A 348 -7.63 7.49 -6.74
C ILE A 348 -8.23 8.12 -5.48
N THR A 349 -9.28 8.93 -5.62
CA THR A 349 -9.72 9.82 -4.53
C THR A 349 -10.66 9.14 -3.55
N GLU A 350 -11.32 8.04 -3.94
CA GLU A 350 -12.50 7.53 -3.26
C GLU A 350 -12.19 6.98 -1.86
N VAL A 351 -11.14 6.18 -1.70
CA VAL A 351 -10.78 5.58 -0.39
C VAL A 351 -10.46 6.66 0.65
N GLY A 352 -9.56 7.57 0.30
CA GLY A 352 -9.15 8.66 1.19
C GLY A 352 -10.29 9.66 1.44
N TYR A 353 -11.10 9.97 0.42
CA TYR A 353 -12.28 10.81 0.56
C TYR A 353 -13.32 10.18 1.50
N ASN A 354 -13.68 8.91 1.32
CA ASN A 354 -14.64 8.24 2.19
C ASN A 354 -14.17 8.24 3.65
N ALA A 355 -12.89 7.96 3.87
CA ALA A 355 -12.33 7.98 5.21
C ALA A 355 -12.44 9.34 5.90
N LEU A 356 -11.93 10.38 5.24
CA LEU A 356 -11.80 11.71 5.84
C LEU A 356 -13.13 12.45 5.86
N HIS A 357 -13.93 12.34 4.81
CA HIS A 357 -15.21 13.04 4.71
C HIS A 357 -16.33 12.26 5.38
N THR A 358 -16.62 11.04 4.92
CA THR A 358 -17.79 10.27 5.37
C THR A 358 -17.64 9.80 6.81
N ARG A 359 -16.48 9.25 7.18
CA ARG A 359 -16.29 8.70 8.54
C ARG A 359 -15.77 9.72 9.55
N LEU A 360 -14.85 10.61 9.15
CA LEU A 360 -14.24 11.59 10.06
C LEU A 360 -14.86 13.00 9.98
N GLY A 361 -15.79 13.25 9.06
CA GLY A 361 -16.58 14.49 9.03
C GLY A 361 -15.85 15.72 8.50
N TYR A 362 -14.68 15.57 7.86
CA TYR A 362 -13.97 16.72 7.28
C TYR A 362 -14.66 17.24 6.03
N ALA A 363 -14.81 18.56 5.93
CA ALA A 363 -15.21 19.21 4.68
C ALA A 363 -14.07 19.13 3.65
N MET A 364 -14.33 18.54 2.49
CA MET A 364 -13.32 18.31 1.44
C MET A 364 -13.84 18.74 0.05
N THR A 365 -14.36 19.96 -0.07
CA THR A 365 -15.14 20.43 -1.24
C THR A 365 -14.52 20.12 -2.61
N ASN A 366 -13.22 20.36 -2.81
CA ASN A 366 -12.57 20.06 -4.09
C ASN A 366 -12.48 18.56 -4.36
N THR A 367 -12.10 17.78 -3.34
CA THR A 367 -12.02 16.32 -3.44
C THR A 367 -13.40 15.72 -3.64
N GLN A 368 -14.41 16.17 -2.90
CA GLN A 368 -15.80 15.77 -3.07
C GLN A 368 -16.28 15.97 -4.50
N ALA A 369 -16.18 17.20 -5.00
CA ALA A 369 -16.62 17.53 -6.36
C ALA A 369 -15.90 16.71 -7.42
N LEU A 370 -14.60 16.45 -7.25
CA LEU A 370 -13.83 15.63 -8.18
C LEU A 370 -14.21 14.15 -8.10
N THR A 371 -14.33 13.59 -6.90
CA THR A 371 -14.72 12.19 -6.68
C THR A 371 -16.10 11.94 -7.29
N GLU A 372 -17.11 12.72 -6.87
CA GLU A 372 -18.50 12.51 -7.27
C GLU A 372 -18.71 12.69 -8.78
N SER A 373 -18.03 13.67 -9.41
CA SER A 373 -18.10 13.87 -10.88
C SER A 373 -17.43 12.75 -11.70
N ARG A 374 -16.62 11.90 -11.07
CA ARG A 374 -15.92 10.77 -11.72
C ARG A 374 -16.51 9.41 -11.39
N ARG A 375 -17.53 9.33 -10.53
CA ARG A 375 -18.19 8.06 -10.20
C ARG A 375 -19.00 7.53 -11.40
N PRO A 376 -19.02 6.21 -11.67
CA PRO A 376 -18.16 5.20 -11.06
C PRO A 376 -16.73 5.24 -11.60
N ALA A 377 -15.78 5.31 -10.67
CA ALA A 377 -14.36 5.25 -10.98
C ALA A 377 -13.93 3.78 -11.18
N GLY A 378 -13.38 3.49 -12.35
CA GLY A 378 -12.98 2.13 -12.75
C GLY A 378 -11.62 1.73 -12.16
N THR A 379 -10.65 1.48 -13.04
CA THR A 379 -9.29 1.09 -12.65
C THR A 379 -8.26 1.97 -13.36
N ASN A 380 -7.09 2.15 -12.75
CA ASN A 380 -5.90 2.68 -13.44
C ASN A 380 -5.15 1.58 -14.21
N ASN A 381 -5.77 0.41 -14.32
CA ASN A 381 -5.24 -0.88 -14.72
C ASN A 381 -4.15 -1.42 -13.80
N LEU A 382 -3.44 -0.60 -12.99
CA LEU A 382 -2.22 -0.93 -12.25
C LEU A 382 -2.43 -1.63 -10.91
N PHE A 383 -3.15 -1.02 -9.99
CA PHE A 383 -3.38 -1.56 -8.65
C PHE A 383 -4.61 -0.93 -7.97
N VAL A 384 -5.14 0.13 -8.57
CA VAL A 384 -6.39 0.78 -8.17
C VAL A 384 -7.51 0.15 -8.97
N ALA A 385 -8.52 -0.38 -8.28
CA ALA A 385 -9.65 -1.03 -8.92
C ALA A 385 -10.91 -0.91 -8.07
N TRP A 386 -11.99 -0.43 -8.70
CA TRP A 386 -13.36 -0.50 -8.16
C TRP A 386 -13.56 0.23 -6.83
N GLU A 387 -12.84 1.34 -6.62
CA GLU A 387 -12.92 2.05 -5.35
C GLU A 387 -14.32 2.67 -5.13
N THR A 388 -14.99 3.18 -6.17
CA THR A 388 -16.39 3.62 -6.02
C THR A 388 -17.31 2.48 -5.58
N LEU A 389 -17.11 1.26 -6.09
CA LEU A 389 -17.90 0.10 -5.68
C LEU A 389 -17.67 -0.25 -4.22
N THR A 390 -16.42 -0.20 -3.76
CA THR A 390 -16.02 -0.71 -2.44
C THR A 390 -16.12 0.32 -1.32
N HIS A 391 -15.88 1.59 -1.62
CA HIS A 391 -15.67 2.64 -0.62
C HIS A 391 -16.63 3.82 -0.69
N ALA A 392 -17.39 4.02 -1.77
CA ALA A 392 -18.33 5.15 -1.82
C ALA A 392 -19.29 5.08 -0.63
N GLU A 393 -19.29 6.14 0.19
CA GLU A 393 -20.15 6.32 1.38
C GLU A 393 -20.20 5.12 2.33
N ASN A 394 -19.13 4.33 2.37
CA ASN A 394 -19.06 3.14 3.21
C ASN A 394 -18.76 3.56 4.66
N PRO A 395 -19.70 3.36 5.61
CA PRO A 395 -19.54 3.85 6.98
C PRO A 395 -18.64 2.96 7.84
N SER A 396 -18.31 1.76 7.36
CA SER A 396 -17.55 0.74 8.10
C SER A 396 -16.05 0.94 8.06
#